data_AF-A0A9P8KG67-F1
#
_entry.id   AF-A0A9P8KG67-F1
#
_cell.length_a   1.000
_cell.length_b   1.000
_cell.length_c   1.000
_cell.angle_alpha   90.00
_cell.angle_beta   90.00
_cell.angle_gamma   90.00
#
_symmetry.space_group_name_H-M   'P 1'
#
loop_
_entity.id
_entity.type
_entity.pdbx_description
1 polymer ?
#
loop_
_entity_poly.entity_id
_entity_poly.type
_entity_poly.pdbx_seq_one_letter_code
_entity_poly.pdbx_strand_id
1 'polypeptide(L)'
;MRRSWIQPMAVVPAILCGLTLTSAHPYFGQAGHVATQRETPSWTESSLSWANRQTCRWLSNCETTDSGGKDSLYQYSHSNQQQPLSQILPNTLPGASSFWTSGFERPETWSKEEHISRKIPQYVYDYTPYVHLFSGEQFWPCDIAEHLVHTSPYANYTLIRSMENDRTLDNLDELNEFGHFAYLKSEDNVEERPDWLGGSSNIPRGPEGIFDQHSDRVLKNPSLRKEQVQGEKRWNDVGRHGPEDRRKSSDRLEERGGHSSAPAVLIVVPKEDGIVDAFWFYFYSYNLGNKVLNIRFGNHVGDWEHSMVRFRNGTPEAVYISEHGAGEAYAYHAIEKYGKRPVIYSATGTHAIYATPGLHPYVLPWGLLHDQTDKGPLWDPNLNHHAYVYNYTSRHLKSSAQTPYAPVSWFNFRGHWGDKIYPMSDKRQYRLWGQYHYVSGPLGPRYKNLGRKKVCQRMQAQCIIKHWLGDEEGSDDGEKRLPGEEMIGDDVEVPEQTEQVGGREDGRAGIRQWT
;
A
#
# COMPACT_ATOMS: atom_id res chain seq x y z
N MET A 1 -38.34 7.59 42.61
CA MET A 1 -37.64 6.44 43.22
C MET A 1 -36.86 5.76 42.10
N ARG A 2 -35.61 6.15 41.82
CA ARG A 2 -34.31 5.58 42.27
C ARG A 2 -34.08 4.10 41.92
N ARG A 3 -32.92 3.89 41.27
CA ARG A 3 -32.08 2.68 41.05
C ARG A 3 -32.41 1.84 39.80
N SER A 4 -31.43 1.35 39.02
CA SER A 4 -29.97 1.51 39.01
C SER A 4 -29.46 0.98 37.67
N TRP A 5 -28.44 1.64 37.13
CA TRP A 5 -27.57 1.11 36.09
C TRP A 5 -26.66 0.02 36.70
N ILE A 6 -26.47 -1.09 35.98
CA ILE A 6 -25.38 -2.05 36.24
C ILE A 6 -24.81 -2.46 34.87
N GLN A 7 -23.55 -2.10 34.64
CA GLN A 7 -22.67 -2.62 33.59
C GLN A 7 -22.31 -4.08 33.90
N PRO A 8 -22.10 -4.95 32.90
CA PRO A 8 -21.24 -6.12 33.07
C PRO A 8 -19.85 -5.83 32.49
N MET A 9 -19.01 -5.21 33.32
CA MET A 9 -17.58 -5.54 33.34
C MET A 9 -17.44 -6.91 34.04
N ALA A 10 -16.44 -7.70 33.63
CA ALA A 10 -16.05 -9.00 34.17
C ALA A 10 -16.63 -10.27 33.49
N VAL A 11 -16.06 -10.63 32.34
CA VAL A 11 -15.79 -12.05 32.02
C VAL A 11 -14.37 -12.18 31.45
N VAL A 12 -13.38 -11.85 32.26
CA VAL A 12 -11.98 -12.31 32.17
C VAL A 12 -11.51 -12.38 33.63
N PRO A 13 -11.65 -13.54 34.31
CA PRO A 13 -10.61 -14.56 34.23
C PRO A 13 -11.15 -15.99 34.42
N ALA A 14 -11.31 -16.75 33.33
CA ALA A 14 -11.55 -18.19 33.41
C ALA A 14 -10.60 -19.02 32.52
N ILE A 15 -9.62 -18.37 31.88
CA ILE A 15 -8.70 -19.02 30.92
C ILE A 15 -7.30 -19.30 31.54
N LEU A 16 -7.04 -18.87 32.78
CA LEU A 16 -5.71 -18.96 33.42
C LEU A 16 -5.60 -19.93 34.60
N CYS A 17 -6.34 -21.05 34.60
CA CYS A 17 -6.14 -22.14 35.57
C CYS A 17 -5.88 -23.53 34.94
N GLY A 18 -5.71 -23.61 33.62
CA GLY A 18 -5.55 -24.88 32.91
C GLY A 18 -4.11 -25.31 32.59
N LEU A 19 -3.09 -24.51 32.88
CA LEU A 19 -1.70 -24.79 32.50
C LEU A 19 -0.74 -24.52 33.65
N THR A 20 -0.92 -25.26 34.75
CA THR A 20 0.18 -25.53 35.68
C THR A 20 0.30 -27.05 35.77
N LEU A 21 1.34 -27.60 35.14
CA LEU A 21 2.03 -28.86 35.42
C LEU A 21 2.73 -29.36 34.14
N THR A 22 3.90 -28.81 33.84
CA THR A 22 5.12 -29.60 33.60
C THR A 22 6.32 -28.66 33.68
N SER A 23 7.13 -28.90 34.69
CA SER A 23 8.41 -28.28 34.95
C SER A 23 9.48 -28.81 33.99
N ALA A 24 10.10 -27.93 33.20
CA ALA A 24 11.45 -28.13 32.69
C ALA A 24 12.19 -26.78 32.81
N HIS A 25 13.22 -26.77 33.64
CA HIS A 25 14.05 -25.59 33.92
C HIS A 25 14.84 -25.17 32.68
N PRO A 26 14.88 -23.88 32.30
CA PRO A 26 15.94 -23.36 31.44
C PRO A 26 17.16 -22.99 32.31
N TYR A 27 18.31 -23.54 31.94
CA TYR A 27 19.62 -23.12 32.41
C TYR A 27 19.85 -21.63 32.10
N PHE A 28 20.25 -20.85 33.10
CA PHE A 28 20.79 -19.51 32.92
C PHE A 28 22.18 -19.59 32.28
N GLY A 29 22.30 -19.10 31.05
CA GLY A 29 23.55 -18.82 30.35
C GLY A 29 23.65 -17.33 30.02
N GLN A 30 24.84 -16.76 30.24
CA GLN A 30 25.16 -15.34 30.29
C GLN A 30 24.76 -14.49 29.07
N ALA A 31 24.55 -13.20 29.36
CA ALA A 31 24.39 -12.09 28.43
C ALA A 31 25.53 -11.99 27.39
N GLY A 32 25.15 -11.90 26.12
CA GLY A 32 26.04 -11.58 25.00
C GLY A 32 25.32 -11.75 23.67
N HIS A 33 25.20 -10.64 22.93
CA HIS A 33 24.71 -10.53 21.55
C HIS A 33 23.21 -10.81 21.30
N VAL A 34 22.45 -9.73 21.12
CA VAL A 34 21.19 -9.71 20.36
C VAL A 34 21.55 -9.99 18.90
N ALA A 35 21.65 -11.27 18.56
CA ALA A 35 21.79 -11.74 17.19
C ALA A 35 20.39 -11.74 16.56
N THR A 36 20.27 -10.99 15.47
CA THR A 36 19.30 -11.15 14.39
C THR A 36 18.69 -12.55 14.35
N GLN A 37 17.45 -12.70 14.80
CA GLN A 37 16.59 -13.79 14.32
C GLN A 37 16.22 -13.45 12.89
N ARG A 38 17.17 -13.72 12.00
CA ARG A 38 16.94 -13.87 10.57
C ARG A 38 16.01 -15.07 10.47
N GLU A 39 14.72 -14.84 10.28
CA GLU A 39 13.81 -15.91 9.86
C GLU A 39 14.41 -16.50 8.59
N THR A 40 15.04 -17.66 8.71
CA THR A 40 15.41 -18.47 7.56
C THR A 40 14.13 -18.73 6.78
N PRO A 41 14.09 -18.48 5.46
CA PRO A 41 12.92 -18.79 4.64
C PRO A 41 12.79 -20.31 4.55
N SER A 42 12.22 -20.94 5.57
CA SER A 42 11.85 -22.33 5.51
C SER A 42 10.54 -22.38 4.73
N TRP A 43 10.65 -22.80 3.47
CA TRP A 43 9.63 -23.12 2.49
C TRP A 43 8.60 -24.19 2.94
N THR A 44 8.40 -24.37 4.25
CA THR A 44 7.68 -25.49 4.86
C THR A 44 6.29 -25.11 5.41
N GLU A 45 5.96 -23.81 5.54
CA GLU A 45 4.57 -23.40 5.85
C GLU A 45 3.65 -23.34 4.62
N SER A 46 4.16 -23.61 3.40
CA SER A 46 3.43 -23.60 2.13
C SER A 46 2.97 -24.99 1.64
N SER A 47 2.94 -26.01 2.50
CA SER A 47 2.60 -27.37 2.04
C SER A 47 1.23 -27.42 1.36
N LEU A 48 1.14 -28.07 0.18
CA LEU A 48 -0.09 -28.26 -0.61
C LEU A 48 -1.13 -29.17 0.09
N SER A 49 -0.79 -29.77 1.24
CA SER A 49 -1.68 -30.65 2.01
C SER A 49 -2.15 -29.97 3.30
N TRP A 50 -3.47 -29.92 3.49
CA TRP A 50 -4.08 -29.46 4.73
C TRP A 50 -3.60 -30.26 5.95
N ALA A 51 -3.39 -31.58 5.82
CA ALA A 51 -2.96 -32.44 6.92
C ALA A 51 -1.54 -32.10 7.40
N ASN A 52 -0.60 -31.85 6.48
CA ASN A 52 0.78 -31.45 6.82
C ASN A 52 0.82 -30.09 7.53
N ARG A 53 -0.08 -29.15 7.15
CA ARG A 53 -0.19 -27.87 7.85
C ARG A 53 -0.72 -28.04 9.28
N GLN A 54 -1.66 -28.97 9.52
CA GLN A 54 -2.20 -29.20 10.87
C GLN A 54 -1.25 -29.99 11.78
N THR A 55 -0.47 -30.93 11.23
CA THR A 55 0.51 -31.70 12.02
C THR A 55 1.72 -30.86 12.42
N CYS A 56 2.22 -29.99 11.53
CA CYS A 56 3.26 -29.01 11.87
C CYS A 56 2.78 -28.01 12.95
N ARG A 57 1.50 -27.62 12.94
CA ARG A 57 0.91 -26.68 13.91
C ARG A 57 0.81 -27.20 15.34
N TRP A 58 0.71 -28.52 15.54
CA TRP A 58 0.45 -29.10 16.86
C TRP A 58 1.65 -29.81 17.50
N LEU A 59 2.57 -30.36 16.68
CA LEU A 59 3.58 -31.28 17.19
C LEU A 59 5.03 -30.82 16.99
N SER A 60 5.28 -29.68 16.32
CA SER A 60 6.63 -29.20 15.98
C SER A 60 7.53 -30.26 15.27
N ASN A 61 6.93 -31.32 14.73
CA ASN A 61 7.63 -32.37 13.98
C ASN A 61 7.41 -32.10 12.49
N CYS A 62 8.34 -31.35 11.89
CA CYS A 62 8.45 -31.25 10.45
C CYS A 62 9.23 -32.47 9.96
N GLU A 63 8.59 -33.38 9.22
CA GLU A 63 9.28 -34.48 8.57
C GLU A 63 10.13 -33.91 7.41
N THR A 64 11.45 -33.93 7.55
CA THR A 64 12.39 -33.58 6.48
C THR A 64 12.53 -34.76 5.55
N THR A 65 11.67 -34.86 4.52
CA THR A 65 11.95 -35.77 3.40
C THR A 65 12.92 -35.10 2.44
N ASP A 66 14.21 -35.21 2.75
CA ASP A 66 15.26 -35.25 1.74
C ASP A 66 15.44 -36.72 1.35
N SER A 67 15.13 -37.07 0.10
CA SER A 67 15.82 -38.07 -0.74
C SER A 67 14.92 -38.59 -1.88
N GLY A 68 15.32 -38.26 -3.10
CA GLY A 68 15.49 -39.25 -4.18
C GLY A 68 14.26 -39.99 -4.70
N GLY A 69 13.80 -39.57 -5.88
CA GLY A 69 13.32 -40.46 -6.93
C GLY A 69 12.04 -41.25 -6.65
N LYS A 70 10.90 -40.68 -7.04
CA LYS A 70 9.75 -41.39 -7.64
C LYS A 70 8.70 -40.38 -8.16
N ASP A 71 9.14 -39.53 -9.09
CA ASP A 71 8.23 -38.88 -10.03
C ASP A 71 7.82 -39.93 -11.08
N SER A 72 6.71 -40.63 -10.87
CA SER A 72 5.95 -41.34 -11.92
C SER A 72 4.92 -42.28 -11.30
N LEU A 73 3.79 -41.78 -10.77
CA LEU A 73 2.56 -42.58 -10.64
C LEU A 73 1.29 -41.85 -10.19
N TYR A 74 1.04 -40.60 -10.59
CA TYR A 74 -0.31 -40.03 -10.54
C TYR A 74 -0.56 -39.09 -11.72
N GLN A 75 -0.36 -39.63 -12.92
CA GLN A 75 -0.87 -39.06 -14.17
C GLN A 75 -1.76 -40.14 -14.78
N TYR A 76 -2.99 -39.77 -15.16
CA TYR A 76 -4.13 -40.62 -15.53
C TYR A 76 -5.08 -41.03 -14.40
N SER A 77 -6.00 -40.13 -14.07
CA SER A 77 -7.44 -40.38 -14.26
C SER A 77 -8.21 -39.20 -13.68
N HIS A 78 -8.64 -38.27 -14.53
CA HIS A 78 -9.94 -37.59 -14.46
C HIS A 78 -10.08 -36.72 -15.71
N SER A 79 -10.68 -37.31 -16.75
CA SER A 79 -11.20 -36.63 -17.93
C SER A 79 -12.45 -35.81 -17.58
N ASN A 80 -12.61 -34.67 -18.25
CA ASN A 80 -13.67 -33.65 -18.15
C ASN A 80 -13.51 -32.57 -17.07
N GLN A 81 -12.45 -31.77 -17.19
CA GLN A 81 -12.50 -30.34 -16.88
C GLN A 81 -11.79 -29.57 -17.99
N GLN A 82 -12.37 -28.44 -18.40
CA GLN A 82 -11.82 -27.53 -19.39
C GLN A 82 -10.37 -27.18 -19.05
N GLN A 83 -9.51 -27.14 -20.06
CA GLN A 83 -8.11 -26.77 -19.90
C GLN A 83 -8.01 -25.37 -19.25
N PRO A 84 -7.15 -25.19 -18.24
CA PRO A 84 -6.82 -23.87 -17.72
C PRO A 84 -6.26 -22.99 -18.84
N LEU A 85 -6.70 -21.74 -18.94
CA LEU A 85 -6.22 -20.76 -19.93
C LEU A 85 -4.71 -20.47 -19.81
N SER A 86 -4.03 -20.94 -18.76
CA SER A 86 -2.58 -20.83 -18.56
C SER A 86 -1.73 -21.60 -19.58
N GLN A 87 -2.34 -22.43 -20.44
CA GLN A 87 -1.64 -23.12 -21.55
C GLN A 87 -1.85 -22.47 -22.93
N ILE A 88 -2.57 -21.35 -23.01
CA ILE A 88 -2.65 -20.57 -24.24
C ILE A 88 -1.38 -19.71 -24.34
N LEU A 89 -0.67 -19.88 -25.45
CA LEU A 89 0.51 -19.12 -25.86
C LEU A 89 0.37 -17.61 -25.52
N PRO A 90 1.39 -16.92 -24.97
CA PRO A 90 1.31 -15.51 -24.54
C PRO A 90 1.03 -14.46 -25.64
N ASN A 91 0.68 -14.89 -26.86
CA ASN A 91 0.60 -14.04 -28.05
C ASN A 91 -0.83 -13.77 -28.54
N THR A 92 -1.86 -14.02 -27.73
CA THR A 92 -3.27 -13.77 -28.13
C THR A 92 -4.08 -12.89 -27.19
N LEU A 93 -3.49 -12.38 -26.10
CA LEU A 93 -4.02 -11.26 -25.35
C LEU A 93 -3.21 -10.01 -25.74
N PRO A 94 -3.85 -8.86 -26.05
CA PRO A 94 -3.13 -7.59 -26.06
C PRO A 94 -2.34 -7.51 -24.75
N GLY A 95 -1.03 -7.31 -24.80
CA GLY A 95 -0.23 -7.24 -23.59
C GLY A 95 -0.86 -6.22 -22.64
N ALA A 96 -0.94 -6.53 -21.34
CA ALA A 96 -1.61 -5.69 -20.34
C ALA A 96 -1.20 -4.21 -20.43
N SER A 97 0.05 -3.93 -20.82
CA SER A 97 0.55 -2.58 -21.10
C SER A 97 -0.29 -1.78 -22.10
N SER A 98 -0.92 -2.43 -23.08
CA SER A 98 -1.79 -1.77 -24.07
C SER A 98 -3.05 -1.17 -23.45
N PHE A 99 -3.53 -1.69 -22.32
CA PHE A 99 -4.70 -1.16 -21.62
C PHE A 99 -4.44 0.27 -21.13
N TRP A 100 -3.20 0.61 -20.78
CA TRP A 100 -2.84 1.97 -20.38
C TRP A 100 -2.84 2.98 -21.52
N THR A 101 -2.99 2.53 -22.75
CA THR A 101 -3.08 3.39 -23.95
C THR A 101 -4.43 3.31 -24.65
N SER A 102 -5.41 2.59 -24.09
CA SER A 102 -6.74 2.42 -24.68
C SER A 102 -7.71 3.57 -24.37
N GLY A 103 -7.28 4.62 -23.65
CA GLY A 103 -8.15 5.74 -23.30
C GLY A 103 -8.71 6.46 -24.54
N PHE A 104 -9.99 6.83 -24.48
CA PHE A 104 -10.71 7.50 -25.59
C PHE A 104 -10.33 8.96 -25.84
N GLU A 105 -9.45 9.52 -25.01
CA GLU A 105 -9.02 10.90 -25.11
C GLU A 105 -8.22 11.14 -26.40
N ARG A 106 -8.42 12.32 -27.00
CA ARG A 106 -7.78 12.75 -28.24
C ARG A 106 -6.98 14.02 -27.99
N PRO A 107 -5.73 13.90 -27.49
CA PRO A 107 -4.97 15.05 -26.99
C PRO A 107 -4.72 16.11 -28.05
N GLU A 108 -4.62 15.69 -29.31
CA GLU A 108 -4.50 16.55 -30.48
C GLU A 108 -5.72 17.47 -30.72
N THR A 109 -6.86 17.16 -30.11
CA THR A 109 -8.10 17.95 -30.23
C THR A 109 -8.36 18.87 -29.02
N TRP A 110 -7.54 18.77 -27.98
CA TRP A 110 -7.74 19.57 -26.76
C TRP A 110 -7.51 21.06 -27.02
N SER A 111 -8.36 21.91 -26.44
CA SER A 111 -8.11 23.35 -26.44
C SER A 111 -6.89 23.70 -25.57
N LYS A 112 -6.37 24.92 -25.70
CA LYS A 112 -5.26 25.39 -24.86
C LYS A 112 -5.63 25.35 -23.37
N GLU A 113 -6.87 25.70 -23.04
CA GLU A 113 -7.40 25.68 -21.68
C GLU A 113 -7.48 24.26 -21.14
N GLU A 114 -7.93 23.30 -21.96
CA GLU A 114 -7.99 21.89 -21.57
C GLU A 114 -6.58 21.33 -21.32
N HIS A 115 -5.60 21.62 -22.19
CA HIS A 115 -4.19 21.27 -21.98
C HIS A 115 -3.64 21.84 -20.66
N ILE A 116 -3.92 23.10 -20.35
CA ILE A 116 -3.48 23.75 -19.11
C ILE A 116 -4.13 23.07 -17.90
N SER A 117 -5.43 22.77 -17.96
CA SER A 117 -6.17 22.14 -16.87
C SER A 117 -5.69 20.71 -16.55
N ARG A 118 -5.07 20.02 -17.51
CA ARG A 118 -4.53 18.65 -17.38
C ARG A 118 -3.05 18.61 -17.03
N LYS A 119 -2.36 19.75 -17.00
CA LYS A 119 -0.94 19.82 -16.72
C LYS A 119 -0.69 19.61 -15.23
N ILE A 120 0.08 18.58 -14.88
CA ILE A 120 0.59 18.42 -13.52
C ILE A 120 1.69 19.47 -13.25
N PRO A 121 1.59 20.26 -12.16
CA PRO A 121 2.65 21.19 -11.78
C PRO A 121 3.96 20.48 -11.41
N GLN A 122 5.10 21.05 -11.80
CA GLN A 122 6.41 20.41 -11.60
C GLN A 122 6.73 20.11 -10.13
N TYR A 123 6.32 20.99 -9.21
CA TYR A 123 6.55 20.77 -7.78
C TYR A 123 5.91 19.46 -7.28
N VAL A 124 4.82 18.98 -7.89
CA VAL A 124 4.22 17.70 -7.51
C VAL A 124 5.22 16.55 -7.70
N TYR A 125 5.98 16.59 -8.80
CA TYR A 125 7.02 15.60 -9.09
C TYR A 125 8.28 15.80 -8.24
N ASP A 126 8.67 17.05 -7.99
CA ASP A 126 9.85 17.38 -7.16
C ASP A 126 9.72 16.87 -5.72
N TYR A 127 8.48 16.66 -5.25
CA TYR A 127 8.15 16.18 -3.91
C TYR A 127 7.49 14.78 -3.90
N THR A 128 7.65 14.00 -4.98
CA THR A 128 7.17 12.61 -5.08
C THR A 128 7.69 11.78 -3.91
N PRO A 129 6.86 11.00 -3.19
CA PRO A 129 7.32 10.10 -2.16
C PRO A 129 8.26 9.02 -2.71
N TYR A 130 9.27 8.66 -1.94
CA TYR A 130 10.00 7.41 -2.07
C TYR A 130 9.36 6.37 -1.16
N VAL A 131 9.30 5.10 -1.62
CA VAL A 131 8.71 4.00 -0.84
C VAL A 131 9.77 2.93 -0.60
N HIS A 132 10.21 2.74 0.63
CA HIS A 132 10.92 1.52 0.99
C HIS A 132 9.91 0.37 1.04
N LEU A 133 10.16 -0.65 0.21
CA LEU A 133 9.45 -1.92 0.28
C LEU A 133 10.16 -2.82 1.29
N PHE A 134 9.41 -3.60 2.05
CA PHE A 134 10.01 -4.50 3.05
C PHE A 134 11.01 -5.46 2.39
N SER A 135 12.19 -5.65 2.98
CA SER A 135 13.28 -6.43 2.38
C SER A 135 12.94 -7.91 2.19
N GLY A 136 12.02 -8.44 3.01
CA GLY A 136 11.49 -9.79 2.93
C GLY A 136 10.14 -9.92 2.21
N GLU A 137 9.68 -8.88 1.50
CA GLU A 137 8.37 -8.90 0.82
C GLU A 137 8.28 -10.05 -0.21
N GLN A 138 7.08 -10.64 -0.28
CA GLN A 138 6.74 -11.70 -1.23
C GLN A 138 5.72 -11.23 -2.27
N PHE A 139 4.95 -10.18 -1.97
CA PHE A 139 3.94 -9.56 -2.81
C PHE A 139 4.37 -8.14 -3.15
N TRP A 140 5.13 -8.01 -4.23
CA TRP A 140 5.70 -6.75 -4.70
C TRP A 140 4.63 -5.91 -5.43
N PRO A 141 4.87 -4.61 -5.69
CA PRO A 141 3.93 -3.78 -6.44
C PRO A 141 3.52 -4.43 -7.77
N CYS A 142 2.25 -4.28 -8.16
CA CYS A 142 1.67 -4.90 -9.35
C CYS A 142 1.00 -3.88 -10.27
N ASP A 143 0.90 -4.22 -11.55
CA ASP A 143 0.12 -3.45 -12.53
C ASP A 143 -1.37 -3.85 -12.46
N ILE A 144 -2.26 -2.87 -12.33
CA ILE A 144 -3.71 -3.12 -12.36
C ILE A 144 -4.20 -3.64 -13.70
N ALA A 145 -3.52 -3.33 -14.81
CA ALA A 145 -3.85 -3.90 -16.12
C ALA A 145 -3.54 -5.40 -16.15
N GLU A 146 -2.39 -5.82 -15.62
CA GLU A 146 -2.01 -7.23 -15.52
C GLU A 146 -2.96 -7.98 -14.57
N HIS A 147 -3.34 -7.34 -13.45
CA HIS A 147 -4.33 -7.88 -12.53
C HIS A 147 -5.68 -8.21 -13.22
N LEU A 148 -6.12 -7.38 -14.17
CA LEU A 148 -7.36 -7.64 -14.92
C LEU A 148 -7.25 -8.84 -15.86
N VAL A 149 -6.04 -9.19 -16.33
CA VAL A 149 -5.82 -10.38 -17.17
C VAL A 149 -6.05 -11.68 -16.37
N HIS A 150 -5.81 -11.66 -15.06
CA HIS A 150 -5.90 -12.83 -14.17
C HIS A 150 -7.16 -12.85 -13.28
N THR A 151 -8.10 -11.95 -13.54
CA THR A 151 -9.34 -11.86 -12.79
C THR A 151 -10.54 -11.86 -13.72
N SER A 152 -11.65 -12.40 -13.23
CA SER A 152 -12.93 -12.41 -13.92
C SER A 152 -13.97 -11.63 -13.10
N PRO A 153 -14.90 -10.91 -13.74
CA PRO A 153 -15.92 -10.13 -13.04
C PRO A 153 -17.07 -11.03 -12.52
N TYR A 154 -17.40 -10.86 -11.25
CA TYR A 154 -18.50 -11.58 -10.58
C TYR A 154 -19.48 -10.60 -9.93
N ALA A 155 -20.78 -10.87 -10.10
CA ALA A 155 -21.83 -10.29 -9.29
C ALA A 155 -22.04 -11.21 -8.07
N ASN A 156 -21.51 -10.81 -6.92
CA ASN A 156 -21.36 -11.68 -5.75
C ASN A 156 -20.56 -12.96 -6.07
N TYR A 157 -21.24 -14.11 -6.20
CA TYR A 157 -20.62 -15.41 -6.49
C TYR A 157 -21.01 -15.91 -7.88
N THR A 158 -21.66 -15.08 -8.69
CA THR A 158 -22.10 -15.42 -10.05
C THR A 158 -21.24 -14.69 -11.07
N LEU A 159 -20.63 -15.44 -11.99
CA LEU A 159 -19.81 -14.90 -13.07
C LEU A 159 -20.63 -14.00 -14.02
N ILE A 160 -20.11 -12.82 -14.35
CA ILE A 160 -20.67 -11.90 -15.32
C ILE A 160 -20.11 -12.26 -16.70
N ARG A 161 -20.77 -13.21 -17.36
CA ARG A 161 -20.30 -13.80 -18.64
C ARG A 161 -20.11 -12.79 -19.77
N SER A 162 -20.86 -11.68 -19.76
CA SER A 162 -20.76 -10.64 -20.79
C SER A 162 -19.41 -9.92 -20.81
N MET A 163 -18.64 -9.97 -19.71
CA MET A 163 -17.35 -9.28 -19.58
C MET A 163 -16.21 -10.21 -19.13
N GLU A 164 -16.41 -11.53 -19.15
CA GLU A 164 -15.41 -12.51 -18.70
C GLU A 164 -14.06 -12.34 -19.40
N ASN A 165 -14.07 -12.15 -20.72
CA ASN A 165 -12.85 -12.00 -21.52
C ASN A 165 -12.57 -10.57 -22.00
N ASP A 166 -13.52 -9.66 -21.80
CA ASP A 166 -13.48 -8.32 -22.40
C ASP A 166 -13.15 -7.22 -21.39
N ARG A 167 -12.90 -7.55 -20.11
CA ARG A 167 -12.52 -6.57 -19.08
C ARG A 167 -11.18 -5.89 -19.39
N THR A 168 -11.20 -4.56 -19.40
CA THR A 168 -10.03 -3.71 -19.61
C THR A 168 -10.11 -2.48 -18.69
N LEU A 169 -9.08 -1.65 -18.69
CA LEU A 169 -9.10 -0.40 -17.92
C LEU A 169 -10.06 0.66 -18.50
N ASP A 170 -10.48 0.53 -19.77
CA ASP A 170 -11.38 1.45 -20.48
C ASP A 170 -12.87 1.11 -20.40
N ASN A 171 -13.26 -0.09 -19.95
CA ASN A 171 -14.67 -0.48 -19.82
C ASN A 171 -15.08 -0.97 -18.42
N LEU A 172 -14.16 -0.96 -17.44
CA LEU A 172 -14.41 -1.53 -16.11
C LEU A 172 -15.61 -0.90 -15.36
N ASP A 173 -15.98 0.34 -15.70
CA ASP A 173 -17.12 1.03 -15.11
C ASP A 173 -18.48 0.54 -15.62
N GLU A 174 -18.53 -0.27 -16.68
CA GLU A 174 -19.76 -0.96 -17.13
C GLU A 174 -20.28 -1.91 -16.04
N LEU A 175 -19.38 -2.52 -15.25
CA LEU A 175 -19.71 -3.37 -14.10
C LEU A 175 -20.46 -2.62 -12.98
N ASN A 176 -20.55 -1.29 -13.07
CA ASN A 176 -21.28 -0.48 -12.09
C ASN A 176 -22.78 -0.74 -12.07
N GLU A 177 -23.34 -1.45 -13.05
CA GLU A 177 -24.70 -1.97 -12.97
C GLU A 177 -24.92 -2.86 -11.72
N PHE A 178 -23.86 -3.54 -11.25
CA PHE A 178 -23.88 -4.34 -10.02
C PHE A 178 -23.40 -3.58 -8.79
N GLY A 179 -22.91 -2.34 -8.95
CA GLY A 179 -22.41 -1.48 -7.88
C GLY A 179 -21.36 -2.17 -6.99
N HIS A 180 -21.56 -2.11 -5.67
CA HIS A 180 -20.66 -2.72 -4.67
C HIS A 180 -20.71 -4.25 -4.66
N PHE A 181 -21.59 -4.88 -5.44
CA PHE A 181 -21.67 -6.32 -5.56
C PHE A 181 -20.84 -6.87 -6.73
N ALA A 182 -20.13 -6.02 -7.48
CA ALA A 182 -19.14 -6.46 -8.45
C ALA A 182 -17.79 -6.80 -7.77
N TYR A 183 -17.18 -7.91 -8.16
CA TYR A 183 -15.91 -8.43 -7.63
C TYR A 183 -15.02 -8.86 -8.78
N LEU A 184 -13.74 -8.47 -8.76
CA LEU A 184 -12.72 -8.96 -9.69
C LEU A 184 -12.05 -10.20 -9.10
N LYS A 185 -12.70 -11.35 -9.29
CA LYS A 185 -12.29 -12.60 -8.65
C LYS A 185 -11.11 -13.22 -9.40
N SER A 186 -10.10 -13.66 -8.67
CA SER A 186 -8.98 -14.44 -9.19
C SER A 186 -9.43 -15.68 -9.96
N GLU A 187 -8.81 -15.92 -11.11
CA GLU A 187 -8.99 -17.13 -11.91
C GLU A 187 -8.12 -18.29 -11.40
N ASP A 188 -7.08 -17.97 -10.64
CA ASP A 188 -6.11 -18.91 -10.10
C ASP A 188 -6.37 -19.22 -8.61
N ASN A 189 -5.86 -20.35 -8.14
CA ASN A 189 -5.89 -20.65 -6.72
C ASN A 189 -4.81 -19.85 -5.97
N VAL A 190 -5.24 -18.86 -5.18
CA VAL A 190 -4.34 -17.99 -4.41
C VAL A 190 -3.41 -18.73 -3.43
N GLU A 191 -3.77 -19.93 -2.96
CA GLU A 191 -2.88 -20.73 -2.09
C GLU A 191 -1.66 -21.29 -2.84
N GLU A 192 -1.73 -21.38 -4.17
CA GLU A 192 -0.64 -21.86 -5.03
C GLU A 192 0.36 -20.74 -5.36
N ARG A 193 0.05 -19.49 -4.98
CA ARG A 193 0.92 -18.31 -5.16
C ARG A 193 1.41 -18.14 -6.61
N PRO A 194 0.49 -18.04 -7.59
CA PRO A 194 0.87 -17.77 -8.97
C PRO A 194 1.71 -16.49 -9.09
N ASP A 195 2.61 -16.45 -10.07
CA ASP A 195 3.64 -15.40 -10.20
C ASP A 195 3.07 -13.98 -10.26
N TRP A 196 1.90 -13.79 -10.88
CA TRP A 196 1.25 -12.49 -11.03
C TRP A 196 0.72 -11.92 -9.69
N LEU A 197 0.46 -12.76 -8.69
CA LEU A 197 0.16 -12.29 -7.34
C LEU A 197 1.44 -11.79 -6.65
N GLY A 198 2.56 -12.49 -6.85
CA GLY A 198 3.84 -12.17 -6.21
C GLY A 198 4.54 -10.95 -6.80
N GLY A 199 4.42 -10.70 -8.11
CA GLY A 199 4.96 -9.49 -8.74
C GLY A 199 6.49 -9.38 -8.70
N SER A 200 7.23 -10.50 -8.60
CA SER A 200 8.69 -10.51 -8.43
C SER A 200 9.48 -9.83 -9.57
N SER A 201 8.88 -9.69 -10.75
CA SER A 201 9.39 -8.91 -11.88
C SER A 201 9.43 -7.40 -11.59
N ASN A 202 8.60 -6.92 -10.66
CA ASN A 202 8.38 -5.52 -10.31
C ASN A 202 9.23 -5.05 -9.13
N ILE A 203 10.17 -5.86 -8.63
CA ILE A 203 11.14 -5.42 -7.60
C ILE A 203 11.90 -4.19 -8.14
N PRO A 204 11.92 -3.06 -7.41
CA PRO A 204 12.62 -1.85 -7.84
C PRO A 204 14.12 -2.11 -8.07
N ARG A 205 14.65 -1.64 -9.20
CA ARG A 205 16.08 -1.74 -9.51
C ARG A 205 16.66 -0.39 -9.90
N GLY A 206 17.88 -0.12 -9.43
CA GLY A 206 18.63 1.05 -9.86
C GLY A 206 19.05 0.97 -11.34
N PRO A 207 19.48 2.09 -11.94
CA PRO A 207 19.86 2.16 -13.36
C PRO A 207 20.93 1.14 -13.78
N GLU A 208 21.86 0.80 -12.89
CA GLU A 208 22.92 -0.18 -13.17
C GLU A 208 22.40 -1.62 -13.24
N GLY A 209 21.33 -1.95 -12.50
CA GLY A 209 20.73 -3.29 -12.50
C GLY A 209 19.85 -3.60 -13.72
N ILE A 210 19.62 -2.62 -14.61
CA ILE A 210 18.86 -2.81 -15.86
C ILE A 210 19.74 -3.50 -16.92
N PHE A 211 21.05 -3.24 -16.91
CA PHE A 211 21.99 -3.80 -17.89
C PHE A 211 22.23 -5.32 -17.71
N ASP A 212 22.14 -5.84 -16.48
CA ASP A 212 22.33 -7.27 -16.18
C ASP A 212 21.20 -8.18 -16.71
N GLN A 213 20.00 -7.64 -16.98
CA GLN A 213 18.97 -8.44 -17.65
C GLN A 213 19.27 -8.65 -19.14
N HIS A 214 20.00 -7.74 -19.77
CA HIS A 214 20.35 -7.90 -21.17
C HIS A 214 21.41 -8.99 -21.36
N SER A 215 22.32 -9.16 -20.38
CA SER A 215 23.29 -10.26 -20.35
C SER A 215 22.63 -11.58 -19.99
N ASP A 216 21.72 -11.63 -19.01
CA ASP A 216 21.01 -12.87 -18.62
C ASP A 216 20.04 -13.38 -19.70
N ARG A 217 19.40 -12.47 -20.46
CA ARG A 217 18.59 -12.87 -21.64
C ARG A 217 19.45 -13.39 -22.78
N VAL A 218 20.67 -12.88 -22.94
CA VAL A 218 21.62 -13.35 -23.97
C VAL A 218 22.24 -14.70 -23.57
N LEU A 219 22.47 -14.95 -22.27
CA LEU A 219 23.02 -16.22 -21.78
C LEU A 219 22.00 -17.38 -21.82
N LYS A 220 20.69 -17.10 -21.90
CA LYS A 220 19.64 -18.12 -22.03
C LYS A 220 19.35 -18.57 -23.47
N ASN A 221 19.95 -17.94 -24.48
CA ASN A 221 19.82 -18.33 -25.89
C ASN A 221 21.17 -18.22 -26.61
N PRO A 222 22.05 -19.24 -26.54
CA PRO A 222 23.26 -19.25 -27.35
C PRO A 222 22.89 -19.61 -28.79
N SER A 223 22.73 -18.60 -29.65
CA SER A 223 22.81 -18.82 -31.09
C SER A 223 24.27 -19.15 -31.44
N LEU A 224 24.51 -20.41 -31.81
CA LEU A 224 25.77 -20.89 -32.34
C LEU A 224 26.09 -20.18 -33.66
N ARG A 225 26.91 -19.13 -33.59
CA ARG A 225 27.76 -18.71 -34.72
C ARG A 225 29.10 -18.21 -34.18
N LYS A 226 30.15 -18.99 -34.46
CA LYS A 226 31.55 -18.56 -34.33
C LYS A 226 31.83 -17.56 -35.45
N GLU A 227 32.13 -16.33 -35.10
CA GLU A 227 32.88 -15.45 -35.99
C GLU A 227 33.94 -14.69 -35.18
N GLN A 228 35.19 -14.88 -35.58
CA GLN A 228 36.38 -14.27 -35.00
C GLN A 228 36.45 -12.80 -35.40
N VAL A 229 36.65 -11.89 -34.45
CA VAL A 229 37.30 -10.60 -34.74
C VAL A 229 38.21 -10.19 -33.58
N GLN A 230 39.49 -10.04 -33.93
CA GLN A 230 40.58 -9.47 -33.13
C GLN A 230 40.40 -7.95 -32.97
N GLY A 231 40.88 -7.40 -31.84
CA GLY A 231 41.29 -5.99 -31.80
C GLY A 231 41.09 -5.30 -30.46
N GLU A 232 42.02 -5.51 -29.53
CA GLU A 232 42.26 -4.60 -28.41
C GLU A 232 42.49 -3.16 -28.91
N LYS A 233 41.83 -2.16 -28.30
CA LYS A 233 42.46 -0.86 -28.01
C LYS A 233 41.98 -0.29 -26.67
N ARG A 234 42.86 -0.49 -25.69
CA ARG A 234 42.97 0.18 -24.40
C ARG A 234 43.21 1.68 -24.58
N TRP A 235 42.46 2.50 -23.85
CA TRP A 235 42.81 3.91 -23.59
C TRP A 235 42.81 4.14 -22.08
N ASN A 236 43.99 4.46 -21.54
CA ASN A 236 44.19 4.91 -20.17
C ASN A 236 44.10 6.46 -20.11
N ASP A 237 43.47 6.95 -19.03
CA ASP A 237 43.75 8.16 -18.22
C ASP A 237 44.31 9.45 -18.83
N VAL A 238 43.61 10.57 -18.55
CA VAL A 238 44.16 11.78 -17.90
C VAL A 238 43.04 12.50 -17.10
N GLY A 239 43.32 12.83 -15.82
CA GLY A 239 42.33 13.25 -14.81
C GLY A 239 42.10 14.76 -14.62
N ARG A 240 41.24 15.12 -13.65
CA ARG A 240 41.60 15.90 -12.43
C ARG A 240 40.39 16.12 -11.51
N HIS A 241 40.70 16.03 -10.22
CA HIS A 241 39.84 15.95 -9.04
C HIS A 241 39.00 17.20 -8.73
N GLY A 242 37.74 16.97 -8.36
CA GLY A 242 36.99 17.76 -7.38
C GLY A 242 36.84 16.94 -6.08
N PRO A 243 36.46 17.54 -4.94
CA PRO A 243 36.46 16.84 -3.66
C PRO A 243 35.46 15.68 -3.69
N GLU A 244 35.97 14.46 -3.72
CA GLU A 244 35.17 13.25 -3.64
C GLU A 244 34.58 13.12 -2.24
N ASP A 245 33.29 13.42 -2.14
CA ASP A 245 32.46 13.07 -1.00
C ASP A 245 32.44 11.53 -0.86
N ARG A 246 33.18 11.01 0.13
CA ARG A 246 33.43 9.58 0.40
C ARG A 246 32.20 8.79 0.90
N ARG A 247 30.99 9.09 0.40
CA ARG A 247 29.83 8.21 0.59
C ARG A 247 29.96 7.00 -0.33
N LYS A 248 29.74 5.78 0.21
CA LYS A 248 29.82 4.54 -0.58
C LYS A 248 28.80 4.62 -1.73
N SER A 249 29.12 4.03 -2.88
CA SER A 249 28.20 4.00 -4.03
C SER A 249 26.86 3.33 -3.70
N SER A 250 26.85 2.39 -2.75
CA SER A 250 25.64 1.77 -2.18
C SER A 250 24.69 2.80 -1.57
N ASP A 251 25.22 3.71 -0.74
CA ASP A 251 24.41 4.71 -0.03
C ASP A 251 23.80 5.71 -1.02
N ARG A 252 24.52 6.01 -2.11
CA ARG A 252 24.00 6.86 -3.21
C ARG A 252 22.95 6.15 -4.07
N LEU A 253 22.99 4.81 -4.18
CA LEU A 253 21.97 4.01 -4.85
C LEU A 253 20.72 3.89 -3.99
N GLU A 254 20.89 3.71 -2.67
CA GLU A 254 19.80 3.76 -1.68
C GLU A 254 19.10 5.12 -1.69
N GLU A 255 19.80 6.24 -1.94
CA GLU A 255 19.17 7.56 -2.07
C GLU A 255 18.51 7.81 -3.45
N ARG A 256 18.84 7.04 -4.50
CA ARG A 256 18.39 7.31 -5.88
C ARG A 256 17.10 6.61 -6.30
N GLY A 257 16.61 5.65 -5.52
CA GLY A 257 15.38 4.91 -5.79
C GLY A 257 15.43 4.08 -7.08
N GLY A 258 14.75 2.94 -7.06
CA GLY A 258 14.70 2.00 -8.17
C GLY A 258 13.45 2.15 -9.03
N HIS A 259 13.58 1.80 -10.31
CA HIS A 259 12.45 1.67 -11.24
C HIS A 259 11.77 0.31 -11.03
N SER A 260 10.43 0.32 -10.92
CA SER A 260 9.58 -0.87 -10.99
C SER A 260 8.80 -0.87 -12.31
N SER A 261 8.61 -2.04 -12.93
CA SER A 261 7.71 -2.17 -14.09
C SER A 261 6.23 -2.00 -13.73
N ALA A 262 5.84 -2.17 -12.47
CA ALA A 262 4.51 -1.82 -12.00
C ALA A 262 4.38 -0.29 -11.90
N PRO A 263 3.40 0.33 -12.58
CA PRO A 263 3.19 1.76 -12.50
C PRO A 263 2.51 2.14 -11.19
N ALA A 264 2.95 3.23 -10.56
CA ALA A 264 2.14 3.91 -9.56
C ALA A 264 1.02 4.73 -10.24
N VAL A 265 -0.01 5.12 -9.48
CA VAL A 265 -1.04 6.04 -10.00
C VAL A 265 -1.00 7.36 -9.23
N LEU A 266 -0.77 8.45 -9.95
CA LEU A 266 -0.80 9.82 -9.44
C LEU A 266 -2.17 10.45 -9.75
N ILE A 267 -2.91 10.85 -8.72
CA ILE A 267 -4.14 11.65 -8.86
C ILE A 267 -3.93 13.00 -8.18
N VAL A 268 -3.90 14.07 -8.97
CA VAL A 268 -3.77 15.44 -8.49
C VAL A 268 -5.14 16.08 -8.36
N VAL A 269 -5.40 16.70 -7.21
CA VAL A 269 -6.66 17.33 -6.86
C VAL A 269 -6.41 18.82 -6.55
N PRO A 270 -6.51 19.71 -7.55
CA PRO A 270 -6.52 21.15 -7.30
C PRO A 270 -7.77 21.57 -6.52
N LYS A 271 -7.60 22.47 -5.56
CA LYS A 271 -8.65 22.99 -4.66
C LYS A 271 -8.58 24.51 -4.56
N GLU A 272 -9.48 25.11 -3.78
CA GLU A 272 -9.45 26.54 -3.50
C GLU A 272 -8.19 26.93 -2.69
N ASP A 273 -7.95 28.24 -2.54
CA ASP A 273 -6.89 28.82 -1.69
C ASP A 273 -5.46 28.33 -2.02
N GLY A 274 -5.24 27.97 -3.29
CA GLY A 274 -3.95 27.47 -3.78
C GLY A 274 -3.58 26.09 -3.24
N ILE A 275 -4.55 25.34 -2.68
CA ILE A 275 -4.33 23.99 -2.18
C ILE A 275 -4.30 23.01 -3.37
N VAL A 276 -3.33 22.12 -3.36
CA VAL A 276 -3.25 20.97 -4.25
C VAL A 276 -2.94 19.73 -3.43
N ASP A 277 -3.76 18.69 -3.54
CA ASP A 277 -3.45 17.38 -2.96
C ASP A 277 -2.97 16.45 -4.07
N ALA A 278 -1.76 15.91 -3.93
CA ALA A 278 -1.21 14.90 -4.83
C ALA A 278 -1.26 13.53 -4.16
N PHE A 279 -2.18 12.68 -4.63
CA PHE A 279 -2.34 11.31 -4.14
C PHE A 279 -1.50 10.36 -4.99
N TRP A 280 -0.62 9.59 -4.34
CA TRP A 280 0.13 8.51 -4.95
C TRP A 280 -0.44 7.18 -4.47
N PHE A 281 -1.01 6.41 -5.41
CA PHE A 281 -1.57 5.09 -5.16
C PHE A 281 -0.60 4.00 -5.59
N TYR A 282 -0.55 2.96 -4.78
CA TYR A 282 0.26 1.77 -4.95
C TYR A 282 -0.67 0.56 -4.94
N PHE A 283 -0.50 -0.30 -5.94
CA PHE A 283 -1.33 -1.49 -6.08
C PHE A 283 -0.50 -2.74 -5.89
N TYR A 284 -1.08 -3.72 -5.20
CA TYR A 284 -0.54 -5.07 -5.05
C TYR A 284 -1.62 -6.06 -5.46
N SER A 285 -1.27 -7.13 -6.17
CA SER A 285 -2.28 -8.10 -6.60
C SER A 285 -2.78 -9.00 -5.47
N TYR A 286 -2.14 -8.97 -4.31
CA TYR A 286 -2.52 -9.75 -3.14
C TYR A 286 -2.09 -9.06 -1.86
N ASN A 287 -2.92 -9.11 -0.82
CA ASN A 287 -2.59 -8.75 0.55
C ASN A 287 -2.47 -10.02 1.39
N LEU A 288 -1.31 -10.20 2.03
CA LEU A 288 -1.08 -11.25 3.00
C LEU A 288 -1.31 -10.68 4.41
N GLY A 289 -2.53 -10.83 4.90
CA GLY A 289 -2.96 -10.27 6.17
C GLY A 289 -2.19 -10.81 7.38
N ASN A 290 -2.38 -10.19 8.54
CA ASN A 290 -1.54 -10.44 9.72
C ASN A 290 -1.84 -11.73 10.48
N LYS A 291 -0.86 -12.13 11.32
CA LYS A 291 -0.97 -13.30 12.21
C LYS A 291 -1.41 -12.88 13.61
N VAL A 292 -2.34 -13.63 14.21
CA VAL A 292 -2.65 -13.62 15.64
C VAL A 292 -2.39 -15.01 16.19
N LEU A 293 -1.49 -15.14 17.17
CA LEU A 293 -1.08 -16.44 17.73
C LEU A 293 -0.68 -17.46 16.64
N ASN A 294 0.12 -17.00 15.67
CA ASN A 294 0.56 -17.74 14.47
C ASN A 294 -0.57 -18.20 13.51
N ILE A 295 -1.78 -17.65 13.64
CA ILE A 295 -2.89 -17.91 12.71
C ILE A 295 -3.16 -16.66 11.88
N ARG A 296 -3.20 -16.81 10.55
CA ARG A 296 -3.31 -15.70 9.61
C ARG A 296 -4.76 -15.29 9.34
N PHE A 297 -5.03 -14.00 9.23
CA PHE A 297 -6.36 -13.46 8.93
C PHE A 297 -6.27 -12.29 7.97
N GLY A 298 -7.37 -12.02 7.27
CA GLY A 298 -7.52 -10.82 6.44
C GLY A 298 -6.81 -10.90 5.09
N ASN A 299 -6.45 -12.08 4.59
CA ASN A 299 -5.92 -12.20 3.24
C ASN A 299 -6.96 -11.75 2.20
N HIS A 300 -6.53 -11.07 1.14
CA HIS A 300 -7.42 -10.77 0.02
C HIS A 300 -6.65 -10.58 -1.28
N VAL A 301 -7.32 -10.88 -2.40
CA VAL A 301 -6.84 -10.53 -3.73
C VAL A 301 -7.03 -9.04 -3.94
N GLY A 302 -6.05 -8.41 -4.59
CA GLY A 302 -5.94 -6.98 -4.84
C GLY A 302 -5.76 -6.16 -3.58
N ASP A 303 -4.97 -5.10 -3.65
CA ASP A 303 -4.70 -4.23 -2.52
C ASP A 303 -4.38 -2.81 -2.97
N TRP A 304 -4.94 -1.82 -2.28
CA TRP A 304 -4.81 -0.40 -2.63
C TRP A 304 -4.35 0.39 -1.42
N GLU A 305 -3.07 0.77 -1.47
CA GLU A 305 -2.41 1.65 -0.52
C GLU A 305 -2.10 3.00 -1.16
N HIS A 306 -1.93 4.04 -0.35
CA HIS A 306 -1.66 5.38 -0.85
C HIS A 306 -0.99 6.31 0.13
N SER A 307 -0.32 7.30 -0.43
CA SER A 307 0.09 8.50 0.29
C SER A 307 -0.51 9.75 -0.37
N MET A 308 -0.51 10.87 0.35
CA MET A 308 -0.92 12.16 -0.20
C MET A 308 0.03 13.24 0.31
N VAL A 309 0.61 14.02 -0.60
CA VAL A 309 1.29 15.27 -0.25
C VAL A 309 0.33 16.43 -0.49
N ARG A 310 0.08 17.23 0.56
CA ARG A 310 -0.68 18.48 0.45
C ARG A 310 0.27 19.64 0.22
N PHE A 311 -0.04 20.44 -0.79
CA PHE A 311 0.64 21.69 -1.11
C PHE A 311 -0.28 22.88 -0.85
N ARG A 312 0.31 24.01 -0.50
CA ARG A 312 -0.30 25.34 -0.61
C ARG A 312 0.62 26.24 -1.41
N ASN A 313 0.10 26.80 -2.50
CA ASN A 313 0.86 27.66 -3.40
C ASN A 313 2.21 27.03 -3.86
N GLY A 314 2.20 25.71 -4.10
CA GLY A 314 3.38 24.95 -4.53
C GLY A 314 4.37 24.54 -3.41
N THR A 315 4.12 24.93 -2.16
CA THR A 315 4.95 24.51 -1.01
C THR A 315 4.28 23.35 -0.28
N PRO A 316 4.99 22.23 0.00
CA PRO A 316 4.39 21.11 0.71
C PRO A 316 4.19 21.42 2.19
N GLU A 317 2.99 21.18 2.71
CA GLU A 317 2.61 21.46 4.11
C GLU A 317 2.46 20.19 4.94
N ALA A 318 1.95 19.11 4.36
CA ALA A 318 1.67 17.86 5.08
C ALA A 318 1.75 16.62 4.18
N VAL A 319 1.97 15.48 4.81
CA VAL A 319 1.87 14.14 4.21
C VAL A 319 0.81 13.34 4.96
N TYR A 320 -0.02 12.60 4.23
CA TYR A 320 -0.86 11.54 4.77
C TYR A 320 -0.38 10.20 4.21
N ILE A 321 -0.37 9.17 5.04
CA ILE A 321 -0.03 7.79 4.66
C ILE A 321 -1.17 6.87 5.09
N SER A 322 -1.56 5.91 4.25
CA SER A 322 -2.63 4.96 4.61
C SER A 322 -2.10 3.81 5.44
N GLU A 323 -2.88 3.48 6.47
CA GLU A 323 -2.67 2.31 7.32
C GLU A 323 -3.99 1.55 7.37
N HIS A 324 -4.04 0.44 6.61
CA HIS A 324 -5.23 -0.37 6.42
C HIS A 324 -6.47 0.48 5.98
N GLY A 325 -7.53 0.50 6.79
CA GLY A 325 -8.75 1.27 6.54
C GLY A 325 -8.70 2.74 6.98
N ALA A 326 -7.56 3.22 7.49
CA ALA A 326 -7.34 4.58 7.98
C ALA A 326 -5.93 5.06 7.59
N GLY A 327 -5.20 5.70 8.50
CA GLY A 327 -3.89 6.28 8.25
C GLY A 327 -3.61 7.50 9.10
N GLU A 328 -2.36 7.95 9.03
CA GLU A 328 -1.80 9.00 9.86
C GLU A 328 -1.38 10.23 9.02
N ALA A 329 -1.37 11.40 9.64
CA ALA A 329 -0.98 12.65 9.01
C ALA A 329 0.22 13.27 9.73
N TYR A 330 1.19 13.76 8.96
CA TYR A 330 2.42 14.37 9.42
C TYR A 330 2.58 15.75 8.77
N ALA A 331 3.09 16.72 9.52
CA ALA A 331 3.59 17.95 8.94
C ALA A 331 4.75 17.62 8.00
N TYR A 332 4.86 18.31 6.87
CA TYR A 332 5.83 17.93 5.86
C TYR A 332 7.25 17.97 6.41
N HIS A 333 7.57 18.93 7.27
CA HIS A 333 8.90 19.05 7.89
C HIS A 333 9.25 17.86 8.81
N ALA A 334 8.25 17.19 9.39
CA ALA A 334 8.44 16.13 10.39
C ALA A 334 8.89 14.78 9.81
N ILE A 335 8.50 14.45 8.58
CA ILE A 335 8.75 13.12 7.98
C ILE A 335 10.20 12.97 7.49
N GLU A 336 10.75 11.75 7.46
CA GLU A 336 12.07 11.48 6.85
C GLU A 336 12.06 11.85 5.36
N LYS A 337 13.20 12.34 4.84
CA LYS A 337 13.33 12.76 3.44
C LYS A 337 14.69 12.38 2.86
N TYR A 338 14.70 12.02 1.59
CA TYR A 338 15.89 12.05 0.75
C TYR A 338 15.84 13.29 -0.15
N GLY A 339 16.74 14.24 0.11
CA GLY A 339 16.66 15.58 -0.46
C GLY A 339 15.34 16.27 -0.08
N LYS A 340 14.51 16.56 -1.08
CA LYS A 340 13.18 17.17 -0.88
C LYS A 340 12.06 16.15 -0.67
N ARG A 341 12.28 14.89 -1.06
CA ARG A 341 11.22 13.90 -1.24
C ARG A 341 10.97 13.13 0.05
N PRO A 342 9.72 12.94 0.49
CA PRO A 342 9.42 12.21 1.72
C PRO A 342 9.68 10.73 1.51
N VAL A 343 10.16 10.06 2.56
CA VAL A 343 10.43 8.62 2.58
C VAL A 343 9.37 7.96 3.44
N ILE A 344 8.72 6.94 2.88
CA ILE A 344 7.66 6.16 3.53
C ILE A 344 7.97 4.67 3.39
N TYR A 345 7.36 3.84 4.23
CA TYR A 345 7.73 2.44 4.41
C TYR A 345 6.51 1.53 4.27
N SER A 346 6.52 0.62 3.31
CA SER A 346 5.47 -0.37 3.11
C SER A 346 5.69 -1.59 3.99
N ALA A 347 4.67 -1.99 4.75
CA ALA A 347 4.71 -3.14 5.64
C ALA A 347 4.67 -4.47 4.88
N THR A 348 5.28 -5.50 5.47
CA THR A 348 5.30 -6.83 4.87
C THR A 348 3.90 -7.45 4.78
N GLY A 349 3.48 -7.81 3.57
CA GLY A 349 2.25 -8.53 3.29
C GLY A 349 0.97 -7.70 3.41
N THR A 350 0.83 -6.85 4.44
CA THR A 350 -0.34 -5.96 4.60
C THR A 350 -0.23 -4.67 3.80
N HIS A 351 1.00 -4.29 3.42
CA HIS A 351 1.35 -3.09 2.66
C HIS A 351 0.96 -1.74 3.28
N ALA A 352 0.45 -1.74 4.51
CA ALA A 352 0.20 -0.52 5.25
C ALA A 352 1.46 0.34 5.29
N ILE A 353 1.27 1.65 5.17
CA ILE A 353 2.36 2.60 4.95
C ILE A 353 2.65 3.36 6.23
N TYR A 354 3.91 3.30 6.66
CA TYR A 354 4.39 3.94 7.87
C TYR A 354 5.45 5.01 7.58
N ALA A 355 5.59 5.96 8.51
CA ALA A 355 6.58 7.04 8.43
C ALA A 355 7.99 6.61 8.89
N THR A 356 8.10 5.46 9.56
CA THR A 356 9.35 4.94 10.12
C THR A 356 9.51 3.43 9.83
N PRO A 357 10.75 2.93 9.76
CA PRO A 357 11.02 1.49 9.79
C PRO A 357 10.78 0.96 11.22
N GLY A 358 10.41 -0.32 11.35
CA GLY A 358 10.25 -0.98 12.64
C GLY A 358 8.95 -1.76 12.79
N LEU A 359 8.58 -2.02 14.05
CA LEU A 359 7.34 -2.69 14.41
C LEU A 359 6.26 -1.65 14.72
N HIS A 360 5.07 -1.83 14.16
CA HIS A 360 3.94 -0.91 14.28
C HIS A 360 2.72 -1.64 14.86
N PRO A 361 2.51 -1.62 16.20
CA PRO A 361 1.38 -2.27 16.83
C PRO A 361 0.10 -1.45 16.61
N TYR A 362 -0.99 -2.08 16.16
CA TYR A 362 -2.22 -1.34 15.82
C TYR A 362 -3.52 -1.95 16.38
N VAL A 363 -3.53 -3.19 16.89
CA VAL A 363 -4.69 -3.78 17.60
C VAL A 363 -4.27 -4.79 18.68
N LEU A 364 -5.03 -4.83 19.78
CA LEU A 364 -4.94 -5.71 20.96
C LEU A 364 -3.83 -5.37 21.98
N PRO A 365 -4.10 -5.56 23.30
CA PRO A 365 -3.08 -5.43 24.34
C PRO A 365 -1.86 -6.29 24.02
N TRP A 366 -0.66 -5.81 24.37
CA TRP A 366 0.62 -6.52 24.19
C TRP A 366 1.13 -6.62 22.74
N GLY A 367 0.60 -5.86 21.79
CA GLY A 367 1.13 -5.82 20.41
C GLY A 367 0.90 -7.10 19.61
N LEU A 368 -0.17 -7.84 19.93
CA LEU A 368 -0.53 -9.11 19.29
C LEU A 368 -0.85 -8.98 17.80
N LEU A 369 -1.19 -7.77 17.33
CA LEU A 369 -1.20 -7.41 15.90
C LEU A 369 -0.26 -6.24 15.69
N HIS A 370 0.73 -6.46 14.84
CA HIS A 370 1.68 -5.46 14.41
C HIS A 370 1.99 -5.65 12.94
N ASP A 371 2.29 -4.53 12.29
CA ASP A 371 2.97 -4.52 11.00
C ASP A 371 4.47 -4.40 11.21
N GLN A 372 5.24 -4.80 10.20
CA GLN A 372 6.68 -4.66 10.19
C GLN A 372 7.15 -3.99 8.91
N THR A 373 7.97 -2.95 9.05
CA THR A 373 8.61 -2.23 7.96
C THR A 373 10.13 -2.20 8.14
N ASP A 374 10.87 -2.03 7.06
CA ASP A 374 12.33 -1.86 7.09
C ASP A 374 12.85 -1.03 5.90
N LYS A 375 14.16 -0.84 5.83
CA LYS A 375 14.85 -0.15 4.72
C LYS A 375 15.21 -1.12 3.58
N GLY A 376 14.25 -1.94 3.12
CA GLY A 376 14.43 -2.79 1.95
C GLY A 376 14.51 -2.01 0.63
N PRO A 377 14.24 -2.63 -0.54
CA PRO A 377 14.37 -1.96 -1.82
C PRO A 377 13.64 -0.61 -1.88
N LEU A 378 14.36 0.47 -2.20
CA LEU A 378 13.75 1.78 -2.39
C LEU A 378 13.09 1.87 -3.77
N TRP A 379 11.79 2.09 -3.80
CA TRP A 379 11.02 2.36 -5.01
C TRP A 379 10.91 3.86 -5.27
N ASP A 380 11.12 4.27 -6.52
CA ASP A 380 10.80 5.60 -7.03
C ASP A 380 9.55 5.58 -7.94
N PRO A 381 8.35 5.92 -7.41
CA PRO A 381 7.12 6.07 -8.19
C PRO A 381 7.20 7.08 -9.34
N ASN A 382 8.14 8.04 -9.31
CA ASN A 382 8.27 9.02 -10.39
C ASN A 382 8.86 8.39 -11.67
N LEU A 383 9.56 7.25 -11.56
CA LEU A 383 10.17 6.58 -12.71
C LEU A 383 9.17 5.79 -13.56
N ASN A 384 8.00 5.45 -13.03
CA ASN A 384 6.93 4.77 -13.77
C ASN A 384 5.56 5.02 -13.10
N HIS A 385 4.72 5.83 -13.74
CA HIS A 385 3.39 6.14 -13.24
C HIS A 385 2.41 6.60 -14.32
N HIS A 386 1.11 6.48 -14.02
CA HIS A 386 0.03 7.13 -14.76
C HIS A 386 -0.55 8.29 -13.96
N ALA A 387 -0.64 9.48 -14.58
CA ALA A 387 -1.03 10.71 -13.91
C ALA A 387 -2.40 11.22 -14.37
N TYR A 388 -3.18 11.72 -13.41
CA TYR A 388 -4.54 12.18 -13.61
C TYR A 388 -4.81 13.47 -12.84
N VAL A 389 -5.78 14.25 -13.32
CA VAL A 389 -6.35 15.40 -12.61
C VAL A 389 -7.78 15.08 -12.22
N TYR A 390 -8.12 15.25 -10.96
CA TYR A 390 -9.45 14.99 -10.42
C TYR A 390 -10.13 16.27 -9.97
N ASN A 391 -11.31 16.55 -10.53
CA ASN A 391 -12.19 17.59 -10.04
C ASN A 391 -13.10 16.99 -8.96
N TYR A 392 -12.89 17.36 -7.70
CA TYR A 392 -13.63 16.81 -6.56
C TYR A 392 -15.08 17.32 -6.46
N THR A 393 -15.39 18.48 -7.04
CA THR A 393 -16.73 19.05 -7.06
C THR A 393 -17.62 18.34 -8.08
N SER A 394 -17.15 18.18 -9.32
CA SER A 394 -17.87 17.41 -10.34
C SER A 394 -17.66 15.89 -10.24
N ARG A 395 -16.72 15.46 -9.39
CA ARG A 395 -16.30 14.06 -9.17
C ARG A 395 -15.82 13.36 -10.45
N HIS A 396 -15.18 14.12 -11.32
CA HIS A 396 -14.72 13.67 -12.63
C HIS A 396 -13.18 13.56 -12.66
N LEU A 397 -12.68 12.44 -13.17
CA LEU A 397 -11.25 12.20 -13.41
C LEU A 397 -10.92 12.47 -14.88
N LYS A 398 -9.78 13.11 -15.13
CA LYS A 398 -9.22 13.34 -16.45
C LYS A 398 -7.80 12.78 -16.50
N SER A 399 -7.40 12.18 -17.62
CA SER A 399 -5.99 11.90 -17.88
C SER A 399 -5.17 13.19 -17.88
N SER A 400 -3.96 13.14 -17.37
CA SER A 400 -3.04 14.29 -17.41
C SER A 400 -2.48 14.52 -18.81
N ALA A 401 -1.88 15.68 -19.04
CA ALA A 401 -1.15 15.95 -20.27
C ALA A 401 0.10 15.07 -20.45
N GLN A 402 0.64 14.52 -19.35
CA GLN A 402 1.81 13.65 -19.34
C GLN A 402 1.47 12.21 -19.72
N THR A 403 0.30 11.71 -19.34
CA THR A 403 -0.19 10.36 -19.69
C THR A 403 -1.57 10.46 -20.34
N PRO A 404 -1.68 11.10 -21.52
CA PRO A 404 -2.96 11.58 -22.01
C PRO A 404 -3.87 10.49 -22.56
N TYR A 405 -3.30 9.34 -22.96
CA TYR A 405 -4.02 8.15 -23.42
C TYR A 405 -4.39 7.18 -22.28
N ALA A 406 -4.07 7.52 -21.03
CA ALA A 406 -4.40 6.67 -19.89
C ALA A 406 -5.93 6.63 -19.69
N PRO A 407 -6.55 5.43 -19.64
CA PRO A 407 -8.00 5.31 -19.47
C PRO A 407 -8.44 5.79 -18.09
N VAL A 408 -9.72 6.17 -17.97
CA VAL A 408 -10.32 6.70 -16.73
C VAL A 408 -11.42 5.80 -16.16
N SER A 409 -11.93 4.84 -16.93
CA SER A 409 -13.07 3.99 -16.55
C SER A 409 -12.75 3.12 -15.34
N TRP A 410 -11.53 2.55 -15.25
CA TRP A 410 -11.08 1.80 -14.08
C TRP A 410 -11.23 2.56 -12.75
N PHE A 411 -11.04 3.88 -12.74
CA PHE A 411 -11.21 4.70 -11.54
C PHE A 411 -12.67 4.81 -11.11
N ASN A 412 -13.59 4.73 -12.08
CA ASN A 412 -15.03 4.80 -11.83
C ASN A 412 -15.64 3.45 -11.46
N PHE A 413 -14.89 2.34 -11.51
CA PHE A 413 -15.34 1.04 -11.04
C PHE A 413 -15.72 1.10 -9.55
N ARG A 414 -16.96 0.71 -9.24
CA ARG A 414 -17.59 0.79 -7.90
C ARG A 414 -17.50 -0.50 -7.09
N GLY A 415 -17.00 -1.57 -7.70
CA GLY A 415 -16.85 -2.87 -7.09
C GLY A 415 -15.53 -3.05 -6.34
N HIS A 416 -15.28 -4.30 -6.00
CA HIS A 416 -14.11 -4.75 -5.26
C HIS A 416 -13.01 -5.23 -6.21
N TRP A 417 -11.80 -4.73 -5.99
CA TRP A 417 -10.57 -5.16 -6.65
C TRP A 417 -10.09 -6.46 -6.01
N GLY A 418 -10.80 -7.55 -6.26
CA GLY A 418 -10.50 -8.86 -5.71
C GLY A 418 -11.74 -9.70 -5.47
N ASP A 419 -11.49 -10.91 -4.98
CA ASP A 419 -12.51 -11.90 -4.64
C ASP A 419 -13.52 -11.35 -3.63
N LYS A 420 -14.74 -11.87 -3.70
CA LYS A 420 -15.66 -11.81 -2.56
C LYS A 420 -15.17 -12.77 -1.48
N ILE A 421 -15.32 -12.38 -0.21
CA ILE A 421 -15.07 -13.25 0.94
C ILE A 421 -15.54 -14.69 0.68
N TYR A 422 -14.67 -15.67 0.90
CA TYR A 422 -15.01 -17.06 0.62
C TYR A 422 -16.09 -17.56 1.58
N PRO A 423 -17.05 -18.38 1.08
CA PRO A 423 -18.03 -19.02 1.94
C PRO A 423 -17.33 -19.98 2.92
N MET A 424 -17.91 -20.20 4.10
CA MET A 424 -17.34 -21.12 5.10
C MET A 424 -17.27 -22.58 4.64
N SER A 425 -17.93 -22.92 3.52
CA SER A 425 -17.82 -24.23 2.86
C SER A 425 -16.55 -24.38 2.02
N ASP A 426 -15.87 -23.28 1.67
CA ASP A 426 -14.57 -23.32 1.01
C ASP A 426 -13.51 -23.84 2.00
N LYS A 427 -12.76 -24.87 1.59
CA LYS A 427 -11.76 -25.53 2.44
C LYS A 427 -10.61 -24.61 2.86
N ARG A 428 -10.38 -23.54 2.10
CA ARG A 428 -9.35 -22.53 2.38
C ARG A 428 -9.82 -21.53 3.44
N GLN A 429 -11.13 -21.45 3.70
CA GLN A 429 -11.71 -20.47 4.60
C GLN A 429 -11.87 -21.00 6.03
N TYR A 430 -11.50 -20.17 7.00
CA TYR A 430 -11.83 -20.39 8.41
C TYR A 430 -12.14 -19.05 9.08
N ARG A 431 -12.80 -19.13 10.24
CA ARG A 431 -13.14 -17.97 11.06
C ARG A 431 -12.88 -18.26 12.52
N LEU A 432 -12.02 -17.46 13.15
CA LEU A 432 -11.71 -17.54 14.58
C LEU A 432 -11.82 -16.13 15.17
N TRP A 433 -12.41 -16.03 16.36
CA TRP A 433 -12.60 -14.74 17.06
C TRP A 433 -13.25 -13.63 16.20
N GLY A 434 -14.15 -14.03 15.28
CA GLY A 434 -14.81 -13.09 14.36
C GLY A 434 -13.96 -12.64 13.17
N GLN A 435 -12.68 -13.02 13.10
CA GLN A 435 -11.77 -12.73 11.99
C GLN A 435 -11.77 -13.88 10.98
N TYR A 436 -11.76 -13.53 9.69
CA TYR A 436 -11.77 -14.50 8.59
C TYR A 436 -10.37 -14.68 8.01
N HIS A 437 -10.06 -15.89 7.53
CA HIS A 437 -8.80 -16.14 6.84
C HIS A 437 -8.70 -15.32 5.55
N TYR A 438 -9.76 -15.37 4.73
CA TYR A 438 -9.93 -14.56 3.52
C TYR A 438 -11.07 -13.55 3.71
N VAL A 439 -10.86 -12.32 3.26
CA VAL A 439 -11.88 -11.26 3.21
C VAL A 439 -12.06 -10.79 1.77
N SER A 440 -13.05 -9.93 1.53
CA SER A 440 -13.24 -9.37 0.19
C SER A 440 -12.11 -8.40 -0.16
N GLY A 441 -11.71 -8.34 -1.44
CA GLY A 441 -10.77 -7.33 -1.94
C GLY A 441 -11.25 -5.89 -1.68
N PRO A 442 -10.37 -4.87 -1.72
CA PRO A 442 -10.74 -3.50 -1.39
C PRO A 442 -11.54 -2.79 -2.49
N LEU A 443 -12.18 -1.68 -2.14
CA LEU A 443 -12.70 -0.72 -3.13
C LEU A 443 -11.55 0.13 -3.67
N GLY A 444 -11.72 0.65 -4.90
CA GLY A 444 -10.68 1.42 -5.58
C GLY A 444 -10.45 2.85 -5.06
N PRO A 445 -9.46 3.57 -5.63
CA PRO A 445 -9.03 4.91 -5.20
C PRO A 445 -10.13 5.97 -5.06
N ARG A 446 -11.20 5.88 -5.85
CA ARG A 446 -12.36 6.79 -5.79
C ARG A 446 -13.01 6.87 -4.40
N TYR A 447 -12.86 5.83 -3.59
CA TYR A 447 -13.43 5.73 -2.24
C TYR A 447 -12.51 6.23 -1.13
N LYS A 448 -11.33 6.77 -1.47
CA LYS A 448 -10.31 7.23 -0.49
C LYS A 448 -10.46 8.72 -0.11
N ASN A 449 -11.65 9.28 -0.30
CA ASN A 449 -12.03 10.65 0.07
C ASN A 449 -11.11 11.75 -0.52
N LEU A 450 -10.92 11.74 -1.84
CA LEU A 450 -10.01 12.66 -2.55
C LEU A 450 -10.38 14.15 -2.39
N GLY A 451 -11.69 14.43 -2.19
CA GLY A 451 -12.22 15.77 -1.94
C GLY A 451 -12.10 16.27 -0.50
N ARG A 452 -11.38 15.56 0.37
CA ARG A 452 -11.26 15.91 1.80
C ARG A 452 -10.75 17.34 2.04
N LYS A 453 -11.41 18.08 2.93
CA LYS A 453 -11.01 19.45 3.32
C LYS A 453 -9.76 19.45 4.21
N LYS A 454 -9.69 18.51 5.17
CA LYS A 454 -8.54 18.29 6.06
C LYS A 454 -7.56 17.30 5.43
N VAL A 455 -6.34 17.21 5.98
CA VAL A 455 -5.30 16.26 5.52
C VAL A 455 -5.72 14.81 5.79
N CYS A 456 -6.28 14.54 6.97
CA CYS A 456 -6.73 13.21 7.39
C CYS A 456 -7.91 12.70 6.54
N GLN A 457 -7.89 11.40 6.21
CA GLN A 457 -8.91 10.77 5.35
C GLN A 457 -10.30 10.72 5.98
N ARG A 458 -10.40 10.40 7.28
CA ARG A 458 -11.69 10.30 7.98
C ARG A 458 -12.08 11.64 8.58
N MET A 459 -13.40 11.88 8.66
CA MET A 459 -13.97 12.97 9.46
C MET A 459 -13.96 12.60 10.95
N GLN A 460 -12.79 12.27 11.50
CA GLN A 460 -12.63 12.16 12.94
C GLN A 460 -12.95 13.52 13.60
N ALA A 461 -13.37 13.51 14.86
CA ALA A 461 -13.69 14.73 15.61
C ALA A 461 -12.52 15.74 15.59
N GLN A 462 -11.29 15.25 15.51
CA GLN A 462 -10.08 16.04 15.29
C GLN A 462 -9.20 15.36 14.24
N CYS A 463 -8.60 16.15 13.34
CA CYS A 463 -7.54 15.70 12.45
C CYS A 463 -6.21 16.12 13.06
N ILE A 464 -5.46 15.15 13.57
CA ILE A 464 -4.18 15.37 14.23
C ILE A 464 -3.09 15.31 13.17
N ILE A 465 -2.26 16.36 13.11
CA ILE A 465 -1.08 16.42 12.25
C ILE A 465 0.13 16.33 13.17
N LYS A 466 0.88 15.23 13.08
CA LYS A 466 2.08 14.99 13.87
C LYS A 466 3.23 15.88 13.39
N HIS A 467 3.95 16.51 14.32
CA HIS A 467 5.05 17.44 14.02
C HIS A 467 6.45 16.85 14.30
N TRP A 468 6.51 15.60 14.75
CA TRP A 468 7.72 14.80 14.96
C TRP A 468 7.41 13.33 14.69
N LEU A 469 8.45 12.50 14.57
CA LEU A 469 8.35 11.04 14.48
C LEU A 469 8.53 10.43 15.88
N GLY A 470 7.71 9.45 16.24
CA GLY A 470 7.73 8.77 17.53
C GLY A 470 6.51 9.07 18.40
N ASP A 471 6.19 8.15 19.30
CA ASP A 471 5.13 8.32 20.30
C ASP A 471 5.65 9.19 21.45
N GLU A 472 4.80 10.07 21.99
CA GLU A 472 5.08 10.79 23.23
C GLU A 472 5.09 9.79 24.41
N GLU A 473 6.18 9.05 24.60
CA GLU A 473 6.50 8.46 25.89
C GLU A 473 7.65 9.25 26.53
N GLY A 474 7.27 10.24 27.35
CA GLY A 474 8.11 10.84 28.38
C GLY A 474 9.01 12.01 27.95
N SER A 475 8.44 13.21 27.82
CA SER A 475 9.19 14.46 28.00
C SER A 475 9.02 14.99 29.42
N ASP A 476 9.56 14.24 30.38
CA ASP A 476 10.02 14.66 31.73
C ASP A 476 11.17 15.67 31.72
N ASP A 477 11.45 16.37 30.60
CA ASP A 477 12.76 16.99 30.40
C ASP A 477 12.63 18.33 29.65
N GLY A 478 12.22 19.35 30.41
CA GLY A 478 12.73 20.71 30.28
C GLY A 478 12.46 21.44 28.96
N GLU A 479 11.48 22.35 29.04
CA GLU A 479 11.28 23.49 28.15
C GLU A 479 12.63 24.19 27.79
N LYS A 480 13.24 23.81 26.67
CA LYS A 480 14.30 24.61 26.05
C LYS A 480 13.66 25.67 25.17
N ARG A 481 13.32 26.79 25.81
CA ARG A 481 13.10 28.07 25.12
C ARG A 481 14.36 28.41 24.32
N LEU A 482 14.17 28.76 23.05
CA LEU A 482 15.20 29.40 22.24
C LEU A 482 15.50 30.79 22.84
N PRO A 483 16.78 31.19 22.95
CA PRO A 483 17.13 32.49 23.52
C PRO A 483 16.97 33.59 22.48
N GLY A 484 16.24 34.65 22.85
CA GLY A 484 16.39 35.97 22.26
C GLY A 484 15.14 36.57 21.61
N GLU A 485 14.15 36.96 22.41
CA GLU A 485 13.38 38.18 22.14
C GLU A 485 13.20 38.92 23.48
N GLU A 486 13.69 40.15 23.53
CA GLU A 486 13.72 41.01 24.71
C GLU A 486 12.34 41.54 25.08
N MET A 487 12.17 41.70 26.40
CA MET A 487 11.00 42.18 27.09
C MET A 487 10.74 43.67 26.80
N ILE A 488 9.50 44.01 26.45
CA ILE A 488 8.93 45.33 26.77
C ILE A 488 7.70 45.06 27.62
N GLY A 489 7.86 45.29 28.93
CA GLY A 489 6.75 45.32 29.88
C GLY A 489 6.07 46.67 29.83
N ASP A 490 4.77 46.67 30.08
CA ASP A 490 4.06 47.77 30.72
C ASP A 490 2.88 47.17 31.48
N ASP A 491 3.02 47.15 32.80
CA ASP A 491 1.94 46.94 33.77
C ASP A 491 1.09 48.21 33.83
N VAL A 492 -0.21 48.11 33.54
CA VAL A 492 -1.21 49.01 34.11
C VAL A 492 -2.48 48.23 34.44
N GLU A 493 -2.66 47.93 35.72
CA GLU A 493 -3.94 47.56 36.32
C GLU A 493 -4.94 48.73 36.27
N VAL A 494 -6.19 48.46 35.89
CA VAL A 494 -7.35 49.30 36.24
C VAL A 494 -8.51 48.39 36.65
N PRO A 495 -9.14 48.59 37.83
CA PRO A 495 -10.09 47.66 38.40
C PRO A 495 -11.55 47.92 38.01
N GLU A 496 -12.32 46.86 38.19
CA GLU A 496 -13.76 46.70 38.03
C GLU A 496 -14.59 47.67 38.91
N GLN A 497 -15.60 48.33 38.33
CA GLN A 497 -16.69 48.98 39.08
C GLN A 497 -18.05 48.58 38.53
N THR A 498 -18.92 48.23 39.47
CA THR A 498 -20.29 47.73 39.38
C THR A 498 -21.35 48.84 39.33
N GLU A 499 -22.55 48.45 38.84
CA GLU A 499 -23.89 49.07 39.06
C GLU A 499 -24.20 50.40 38.34
N GLN A 500 -25.39 50.74 37.81
CA GLN A 500 -26.78 50.29 37.98
C GLN A 500 -27.68 50.88 36.84
N VAL A 501 -28.76 50.16 36.49
CA VAL A 501 -30.15 50.61 36.16
C VAL A 501 -30.45 51.50 34.93
N GLY A 502 -31.39 51.03 34.09
CA GLY A 502 -32.42 51.89 33.49
C GLY A 502 -33.02 51.46 32.14
N GLY A 503 -34.25 50.90 32.16
CA GLY A 503 -35.31 51.24 31.18
C GLY A 503 -35.65 50.28 30.02
N ARG A 504 -36.89 49.73 30.08
CA ARG A 504 -37.92 49.47 29.03
C ARG A 504 -37.49 49.60 27.53
N GLU A 505 -37.94 48.79 26.58
CA GLU A 505 -39.31 48.33 26.27
C GLU A 505 -39.30 47.31 25.10
N ASP A 506 -40.29 46.39 25.11
CA ASP A 506 -40.97 45.65 24.02
C ASP A 506 -40.30 45.27 22.67
N GLY A 507 -40.45 43.99 22.29
CA GLY A 507 -40.30 43.54 20.90
C GLY A 507 -40.40 42.03 20.67
N ARG A 508 -41.51 41.58 20.10
CA ARG A 508 -41.96 40.19 19.92
C ARG A 508 -41.47 39.56 18.60
N ALA A 509 -41.49 38.22 18.55
CA ALA A 509 -41.43 37.31 17.38
C ALA A 509 -40.03 36.97 16.81
N GLY A 510 -39.72 35.77 16.33
CA GLY A 510 -40.53 34.56 16.12
C GLY A 510 -39.64 33.47 15.50
N ILE A 511 -39.97 32.23 15.84
CA ILE A 511 -39.31 30.97 15.44
C ILE A 511 -39.46 30.74 13.93
N ARG A 512 -38.40 30.26 13.26
CA ARG A 512 -38.51 29.55 11.97
C ARG A 512 -37.72 28.24 11.99
N GLN A 513 -38.47 27.15 11.91
CA GLN A 513 -38.03 25.82 11.49
C GLN A 513 -37.75 25.82 9.98
N TRP A 514 -36.75 25.05 9.56
CA TRP A 514 -36.50 24.69 8.17
C TRP A 514 -36.89 23.22 7.98
N THR A 515 -37.79 22.98 7.04
CA THR A 515 -37.99 21.70 6.34
C THR A 515 -36.94 21.52 5.26
#